data_AF-A0A975SI63-F1
#
_entry.id   AF-A0A975SI63-F1
#
_cell.length_a   1.000
_cell.length_b   1.000
_cell.length_c   1.000
_cell.angle_alpha   90.00
_cell.angle_beta   90.00
_cell.angle_gamma   90.00
#
_symmetry.space_group_name_H-M   'P 1'
#
loop_
_entity.id
_entity.type
_entity.pdbx_description
1 polymer ?
#
loop_
_entity_poly.entity_id
_entity_poly.type
_entity_poly.pdbx_seq_one_letter_code
_entity_poly.pdbx_strand_id
1 'polypeptide(L)'
;MVAHRKSASELERAERADRTCASCGRTITWRAAWARDWANVNYCSDACRRHGITDTDRELERTIENLLEKRAMDASICPSDAARAIGGETWRELMEPARRAARRLVAAGRLEITQGGTVVDPSTAKGPIRLRRPRSG
;
A
#
# COMPACT_ATOMS: atom_id res chain seq x y z
N MET A 1 -16.19 33.10 11.22
CA MET A 1 -15.50 31.83 10.93
C MET A 1 -14.08 32.18 10.51
N VAL A 2 -13.09 31.99 11.38
CA VAL A 2 -11.69 32.37 11.08
C VAL A 2 -11.08 31.27 10.21
N ALA A 3 -10.80 31.57 8.94
CA ALA A 3 -10.05 30.67 8.08
C ALA A 3 -8.63 30.50 8.65
N HIS A 4 -8.31 29.32 9.15
CA HIS A 4 -6.94 28.98 9.56
C HIS A 4 -6.04 28.97 8.33
N ARG A 5 -5.25 30.04 8.17
CA ARG A 5 -4.22 30.12 7.14
C ARG A 5 -3.00 29.34 7.67
N LYS A 6 -2.65 28.23 7.00
CA LYS A 6 -1.49 27.40 7.38
C LYS A 6 -0.21 28.24 7.38
N SER A 7 0.67 27.98 8.32
CA SER A 7 1.99 28.63 8.41
C SER A 7 2.93 28.20 7.27
N ALA A 8 3.94 29.00 6.97
CA ALA A 8 4.93 28.68 5.93
C ALA A 8 5.62 27.33 6.17
N SER A 9 5.91 26.98 7.43
CA SER A 9 6.54 25.71 7.79
C SER A 9 5.60 24.50 7.67
N GLU A 10 4.29 24.69 7.86
CA GLU A 10 3.28 23.64 7.60
C GLU A 10 3.10 23.40 6.10
N LEU A 11 3.17 24.44 5.28
CA LEU A 11 3.14 24.33 3.82
C LEU A 11 4.38 23.59 3.31
N GLU A 12 5.58 23.96 3.77
CA GLU A 12 6.83 23.28 3.41
C GLU A 12 6.86 21.80 3.85
N ARG A 13 6.31 21.49 5.03
CA ARG A 13 6.17 20.10 5.49
C ARG A 13 5.16 19.31 4.66
N ALA A 14 4.02 19.92 4.31
CA ALA A 14 3.01 19.30 3.45
C ALA A 14 3.56 19.08 2.03
N GLU A 15 4.34 20.02 1.51
CA GLU A 15 5.05 19.87 0.24
C GLU A 15 6.03 18.70 0.30
N ARG A 16 6.74 18.50 1.41
CA ARG A 16 7.68 17.37 1.58
C ARG A 16 7.06 16.14 2.24
N ALA A 17 5.73 16.06 2.33
CA ALA A 17 5.06 14.90 2.89
C ALA A 17 5.37 13.66 2.06
N ASP A 18 5.54 12.54 2.75
CA ASP A 18 5.78 11.24 2.13
C ASP A 18 4.68 10.91 1.12
N ARG A 19 5.08 10.26 0.04
CA ARG A 19 4.18 9.84 -1.04
C ARG A 19 4.10 8.33 -1.08
N THR A 20 3.11 7.80 -1.79
CA THR A 20 3.02 6.36 -2.05
C THR A 20 3.37 6.07 -3.50
N CYS A 21 4.22 5.08 -3.72
CA CYS A 21 4.49 4.57 -5.06
C CYS A 21 3.24 3.92 -5.65
N ALA A 22 2.76 4.46 -6.78
CA ALA A 22 1.57 3.97 -7.47
C ALA A 22 1.72 2.49 -7.87
N SER A 23 2.93 2.04 -8.24
CA SER A 23 3.17 0.66 -8.65
C SER A 23 3.23 -0.32 -7.47
N CYS A 24 4.09 -0.06 -6.48
CA CYS A 24 4.40 -1.06 -5.46
C CYS A 24 3.78 -0.79 -4.08
N GLY A 25 3.15 0.37 -3.89
CA GLY A 25 2.51 0.78 -2.63
C GLY A 25 3.49 1.17 -1.51
N ARG A 26 4.81 1.16 -1.74
CA ARG A 26 5.77 1.60 -0.72
C ARG A 26 5.76 3.12 -0.57
N THR A 27 6.08 3.56 0.63
CA THR A 27 6.38 4.96 0.95
C THR A 27 7.58 5.42 0.14
N ILE A 28 7.42 6.57 -0.50
CA ILE A 28 8.45 7.34 -1.15
C ILE A 28 8.77 8.48 -0.19
N THR A 29 9.97 8.46 0.36
CA THR A 29 10.48 9.54 1.19
C THR A 29 11.14 10.61 0.31
N TRP A 30 11.08 11.86 0.76
CA TRP A 30 11.67 12.97 0.02
C TRP A 30 13.18 12.76 -0.20
N ARG A 31 13.68 13.14 -1.39
CA ARG A 31 15.12 13.19 -1.70
C ARG A 31 15.48 14.49 -2.42
N ALA A 32 16.68 15.01 -2.18
CA ALA A 32 17.14 16.26 -2.79
C ALA A 32 17.07 16.25 -4.33
N ALA A 33 17.32 15.10 -4.96
CA ALA A 33 17.22 14.95 -6.42
C ALA A 33 15.79 15.14 -6.98
N TRP A 34 14.77 15.15 -6.13
CA TRP A 34 13.36 15.39 -6.51
C TRP A 34 12.86 16.79 -6.17
N ALA A 35 13.70 17.67 -5.62
CA ALA A 35 13.26 18.97 -5.12
C ALA A 35 12.46 19.80 -6.14
N ARG A 36 12.80 19.70 -7.43
CA ARG A 36 12.14 20.48 -8.50
C ARG A 36 10.79 19.93 -8.94
N ASP A 37 10.50 18.66 -8.72
CA ASP A 37 9.34 17.98 -9.32
C ASP A 37 8.66 16.99 -8.36
N TRP A 38 8.86 17.18 -7.05
CA TRP A 38 8.32 16.27 -6.04
C TRP A 38 6.79 16.14 -6.14
N ALA A 39 6.10 17.21 -6.54
CA ALA A 39 4.67 17.25 -6.79
C ALA A 39 4.19 16.14 -7.75
N ASN A 40 5.03 15.73 -8.70
CA ASN A 40 4.70 14.76 -9.75
C ASN A 40 5.38 13.38 -9.55
N VAL A 41 6.14 13.18 -8.47
CA VAL A 41 6.78 11.89 -8.19
C VAL A 41 5.74 10.84 -7.78
N ASN A 42 5.51 9.86 -8.66
CA ASN A 42 4.54 8.78 -8.47
C ASN A 42 5.17 7.39 -8.28
N TYR A 43 6.47 7.24 -8.52
CA TYR A 43 7.14 5.93 -8.50
C TYR A 43 8.45 5.99 -7.70
N CYS A 44 8.70 4.97 -6.87
CA CYS A 44 9.91 4.91 -6.05
C CYS A 44 11.19 4.58 -6.85
N SER A 45 11.05 4.04 -8.06
CA SER A 45 12.17 3.63 -8.91
C SER A 45 11.77 3.50 -10.38
N ASP A 46 12.76 3.48 -11.26
CA ASP A 46 12.58 3.23 -12.70
C ASP A 46 11.93 1.87 -12.99
N ALA A 47 12.25 0.85 -12.20
CA ALA A 47 11.60 -0.46 -12.31
C ALA A 47 10.10 -0.38 -11.99
N CYS A 48 9.69 0.37 -10.96
CA CYS A 48 8.28 0.60 -10.66
C CYS A 48 7.59 1.45 -11.73
N ARG A 49 8.29 2.46 -12.29
CA ARG A 49 7.77 3.26 -13.41
C ARG A 49 7.50 2.41 -14.64
N ARG A 50 8.41 1.47 -14.98
CA ARG A 50 8.25 0.55 -16.11
C ARG A 50 7.20 -0.53 -15.86
N HIS A 51 7.08 -1.03 -14.62
CA HIS A 51 6.08 -2.04 -14.23
C HIS A 51 4.65 -1.47 -14.23
N GLY A 52 4.46 -0.25 -13.70
CA GLY A 52 3.13 0.36 -13.60
C GLY A 52 2.20 -0.39 -12.64
N ILE A 53 0.90 -0.44 -12.94
CA ILE A 53 -0.09 -1.29 -12.27
C ILE A 53 -0.72 -2.17 -13.36
N THR A 54 -0.61 -3.48 -13.23
CA THR A 54 -1.14 -4.47 -14.19
C THR A 54 -2.58 -4.86 -13.88
N ASP A 55 -3.23 -5.62 -14.76
CA ASP A 55 -4.56 -6.18 -14.49
C ASP A 55 -4.51 -7.20 -13.35
N THR A 56 -3.44 -8.02 -13.27
CA THR A 56 -3.19 -8.93 -12.15
C THR A 56 -3.07 -8.18 -10.84
N ASP A 57 -2.39 -7.03 -10.83
CA ASP A 57 -2.27 -6.17 -9.64
C ASP A 57 -3.65 -5.69 -9.14
N ARG A 58 -4.55 -5.29 -10.05
CA ARG A 58 -5.91 -4.84 -9.72
C ARG A 58 -6.80 -5.99 -9.26
N GLU A 59 -6.66 -7.16 -9.87
CA GLU A 59 -7.44 -8.33 -9.50
C GLU A 59 -7.02 -8.86 -8.11
N LEU A 60 -5.73 -8.75 -7.76
CA LEU A 60 -5.25 -9.05 -6.41
C LEU A 60 -5.85 -8.10 -5.35
N GLU A 61 -5.96 -6.80 -5.65
CA GLU A 61 -6.63 -5.85 -4.74
C GLU A 61 -8.08 -6.27 -4.49
N ARG A 62 -8.83 -6.49 -5.57
CA ARG A 62 -10.24 -6.89 -5.49
C ARG A 62 -10.40 -8.22 -4.75
N THR A 63 -9.51 -9.18 -4.99
CA THR A 63 -9.50 -10.47 -4.32
C THR A 63 -9.23 -10.35 -2.82
N ILE A 64 -8.27 -9.50 -2.40
CA ILE A 64 -7.98 -9.25 -0.98
C ILE A 64 -9.23 -8.74 -0.27
N GLU A 65 -9.91 -7.76 -0.86
CA GLU A 65 -11.13 -7.16 -0.31
C GLU A 65 -12.27 -8.18 -0.22
N ASN A 66 -12.55 -8.89 -1.32
CA ASN A 66 -13.57 -9.94 -1.37
C ASN A 66 -13.34 -11.04 -0.33
N LEU A 67 -12.09 -11.45 -0.12
CA LEU A 67 -11.73 -12.47 0.86
C LEU A 67 -11.93 -11.99 2.30
N LEU A 68 -11.71 -10.71 2.57
CA LEU A 68 -11.94 -10.12 3.89
C LEU A 68 -13.42 -9.88 4.15
N GLU A 69 -14.17 -9.43 3.15
CA GLU A 69 -15.62 -9.20 3.24
C GLU A 69 -16.37 -10.48 3.64
N LYS A 70 -15.96 -11.63 3.11
CA LYS A 70 -16.55 -12.95 3.40
C LYS A 70 -16.22 -13.50 4.80
N ARG A 71 -15.41 -12.80 5.60
CA ARG A 71 -14.99 -13.24 6.94
C ARG A 71 -15.59 -12.35 8.03
N ALA A 72 -15.42 -12.74 9.29
CA ALA A 72 -15.73 -11.88 10.44
C ALA A 72 -14.91 -10.56 10.40
N MET A 73 -15.42 -9.51 11.05
CA MET A 73 -14.82 -8.16 10.99
C MET A 73 -13.39 -8.11 11.54
N ASP A 74 -13.09 -8.90 12.55
CA ASP A 74 -11.80 -9.02 13.20
C ASP A 74 -10.87 -10.08 12.57
N ALA A 75 -11.37 -10.83 11.58
CA ALA A 75 -10.59 -11.84 10.89
C ALA A 75 -9.48 -11.22 10.05
N SER A 76 -8.46 -12.03 9.79
CA SER A 76 -7.36 -11.67 8.90
C SER A 76 -7.14 -12.76 7.85
N ILE A 77 -6.52 -12.36 6.74
CA ILE A 77 -5.92 -13.26 5.74
C ILE A 77 -4.41 -13.02 5.68
N CYS A 78 -3.72 -13.73 4.80
CA CYS A 78 -2.34 -13.42 4.42
C CYS A 78 -2.25 -13.21 2.90
N PRO A 79 -1.15 -12.62 2.39
CA PRO A 79 -0.98 -12.41 0.95
C PRO A 79 -1.14 -13.70 0.12
N SER A 80 -0.82 -14.87 0.68
CA SER A 80 -0.94 -16.13 -0.07
C SER A 80 -2.37 -16.59 -0.25
N ASP A 81 -3.32 -16.11 0.56
CA ASP A 81 -4.74 -16.42 0.36
C ASP A 81 -5.23 -15.78 -0.95
N ALA A 82 -4.89 -14.51 -1.19
CA ALA A 82 -5.23 -13.82 -2.43
C ALA A 82 -4.46 -14.38 -3.64
N ALA A 83 -3.16 -14.66 -3.48
CA ALA A 83 -2.36 -15.25 -4.55
C ALA A 83 -2.89 -16.62 -4.98
N ARG A 84 -3.27 -17.49 -4.03
CA ARG A 84 -3.85 -18.82 -4.33
C ARG A 84 -5.22 -18.74 -4.98
N ALA A 85 -6.02 -17.74 -4.64
CA ALA A 85 -7.36 -17.58 -5.18
C ALA A 85 -7.37 -17.31 -6.70
N ILE A 86 -6.32 -16.68 -7.24
CA ILE A 86 -6.25 -16.31 -8.67
C ILE A 86 -5.08 -16.93 -9.43
N GLY A 87 -4.08 -17.47 -8.74
CA GLY A 87 -2.80 -17.87 -9.33
C GLY A 87 -2.65 -19.34 -9.71
N GLY A 88 -3.66 -20.18 -9.47
CA GLY A 88 -3.62 -21.61 -9.80
C GLY A 88 -2.36 -22.31 -9.26
N GLU A 89 -1.69 -23.12 -10.10
CA GLU A 89 -0.46 -23.83 -9.74
C GLU A 89 0.77 -22.89 -9.57
N THR A 90 0.78 -21.73 -10.24
CA THR A 90 1.88 -20.76 -10.23
C THR A 90 1.70 -19.65 -9.20
N TRP A 91 0.75 -19.77 -8.27
CA TRP A 91 0.41 -18.74 -7.28
C TRP A 91 1.60 -18.16 -6.50
N ARG A 92 2.69 -18.92 -6.36
CA ARG A 92 3.92 -18.47 -5.69
C ARG A 92 4.55 -17.26 -6.38
N GLU A 93 4.43 -17.15 -7.70
CA GLU A 93 4.93 -16.00 -8.47
C GLU A 93 4.15 -14.73 -8.14
N LEU A 94 2.89 -14.86 -7.70
CA LEU A 94 2.04 -13.76 -7.28
C LEU A 94 2.31 -13.29 -5.85
N MET A 95 3.34 -13.80 -5.16
CA MET A 95 3.61 -13.42 -3.78
C MET A 95 3.99 -11.94 -3.61
N GLU A 96 4.96 -11.46 -4.38
CA GLU A 96 5.33 -10.04 -4.34
C GLU A 96 4.22 -9.14 -4.93
N PRO A 97 3.56 -9.49 -6.05
CA PRO A 97 2.35 -8.80 -6.49
C PRO A 97 1.26 -8.68 -5.42
N ALA A 98 0.96 -9.76 -4.67
CA ALA A 98 -0.04 -9.73 -3.61
C ALA A 98 0.38 -8.80 -2.46
N ARG A 99 1.67 -8.75 -2.13
CA ARG A 99 2.20 -7.76 -1.17
C ARG A 99 2.07 -6.33 -1.71
N ARG A 100 2.36 -6.09 -2.99
CA ARG A 100 2.18 -4.75 -3.61
C ARG A 100 0.73 -4.30 -3.54
N ALA A 101 -0.22 -5.18 -3.90
CA ALA A 101 -1.65 -4.93 -3.78
C ALA A 101 -2.04 -4.57 -2.34
N ALA A 102 -1.61 -5.36 -1.36
CA ALA A 102 -1.86 -5.07 0.05
C ALA A 102 -1.32 -3.68 0.46
N ARG A 103 -0.10 -3.31 0.05
CA ARG A 103 0.45 -1.98 0.36
C ARG A 103 -0.35 -0.84 -0.27
N ARG A 104 -0.81 -0.99 -1.51
CA ARG A 104 -1.66 0.02 -2.18
C ARG A 104 -3.01 0.16 -1.47
N LEU A 105 -3.60 -0.94 -1.00
CA LEU A 105 -4.83 -0.91 -0.20
C LEU A 105 -4.64 -0.22 1.17
N VAL A 106 -3.48 -0.42 1.81
CA VAL A 106 -3.13 0.32 3.05
C VAL A 106 -3.03 1.81 2.76
N ALA A 107 -2.34 2.20 1.69
CA ALA A 107 -2.22 3.61 1.30
C ALA A 107 -3.57 4.25 0.95
N ALA A 108 -4.52 3.47 0.43
CA ALA A 108 -5.89 3.91 0.19
C ALA A 108 -6.77 3.94 1.47
N GLY A 109 -6.24 3.56 2.64
CA GLY A 109 -6.99 3.50 3.89
C GLY A 109 -8.01 2.36 3.96
N ARG A 110 -7.91 1.36 3.07
CA ARG A 110 -8.87 0.25 2.94
C ARG A 110 -8.40 -1.04 3.61
N LEU A 111 -7.17 -1.07 4.11
CA LEU A 111 -6.55 -2.25 4.70
C LEU A 111 -5.55 -1.86 5.80
N GLU A 112 -5.38 -2.75 6.78
CA GLU A 112 -4.25 -2.73 7.71
C GLU A 112 -3.37 -3.97 7.51
N ILE A 113 -2.05 -3.78 7.58
CA ILE A 113 -1.07 -4.87 7.64
C ILE A 113 -0.58 -5.01 9.07
N THR A 114 -0.58 -6.25 9.58
CA THR A 114 -0.16 -6.57 10.94
C THR A 114 0.87 -7.70 11.01
N GLN A 115 1.69 -7.68 12.06
CA GLN A 115 2.57 -8.78 12.47
C GLN A 115 2.43 -8.99 13.97
N GLY A 116 2.25 -10.23 14.41
CA GLY A 116 1.96 -10.52 15.82
C GLY A 116 0.75 -9.75 16.38
N GLY A 117 -0.24 -9.45 15.53
CA GLY A 117 -1.44 -8.68 15.90
C GLY A 117 -1.29 -7.14 15.90
N THR A 118 -0.06 -6.63 15.79
CA THR A 118 0.26 -5.20 15.81
C THR A 118 0.32 -4.64 14.39
N VAL A 119 -0.23 -3.45 14.16
CA VAL A 119 -0.11 -2.74 12.86
C VAL A 119 1.35 -2.36 12.62
N VAL A 120 1.84 -2.67 11.41
CA VAL A 120 3.25 -2.41 11.03
C VAL A 120 3.32 -1.57 9.76
N ASP A 121 4.45 -0.91 9.55
CA ASP A 121 4.69 -0.18 8.30
C ASP A 121 4.77 -1.16 7.11
N PRO A 122 3.87 -1.02 6.11
CA PRO A 122 3.87 -1.84 4.91
C PRO A 122 5.19 -1.85 4.13
N SER A 123 5.95 -0.74 4.17
CA SER A 123 7.15 -0.55 3.36
C SER A 123 8.36 -1.31 3.90
N THR A 124 8.39 -1.56 5.21
CA THR A 124 9.53 -2.15 5.92
C THR A 124 9.24 -3.53 6.51
N ALA A 125 7.97 -3.94 6.63
CA ALA A 125 7.58 -5.25 7.13
C ALA A 125 8.23 -6.41 6.35
N LYS A 126 8.93 -7.29 7.07
CA LYS A 126 9.60 -8.49 6.52
C LYS A 126 8.96 -9.76 7.05
N GLY A 127 8.96 -10.82 6.25
CA GLY A 127 8.43 -12.12 6.66
C GLY A 127 6.90 -12.18 6.66
N PRO A 128 6.29 -13.13 7.40
CA PRO A 128 4.84 -13.34 7.42
C PRO A 128 4.09 -12.10 7.91
N ILE A 129 3.09 -11.69 7.14
CA ILE A 129 2.21 -10.56 7.46
C ILE A 129 0.75 -11.03 7.40
N ARG A 130 -0.12 -10.35 8.16
CA ARG A 130 -1.56 -10.55 8.15
C ARG A 130 -2.24 -9.30 7.62
N LEU A 131 -3.26 -9.49 6.79
CA LEU A 131 -4.07 -8.44 6.20
C LEU A 131 -5.42 -8.45 6.90
N ARG A 132 -5.91 -7.30 7.37
CA ARG A 132 -7.24 -7.18 7.97
C ARG A 132 -7.91 -5.88 7.55
N ARG A 133 -9.23 -5.83 7.69
CA ARG A 133 -9.99 -4.58 7.53
C ARG A 133 -9.51 -3.56 8.56
N PRO A 134 -9.49 -2.25 8.22
CA PRO A 134 -9.22 -1.20 9.18
C PRO A 134 -10.17 -1.32 10.36
N ARG A 135 -9.64 -1.26 11.58
CA ARG A 135 -10.50 -1.16 12.75
C ARG A 135 -10.94 0.29 12.84
N SER A 136 -12.22 0.56 12.64
CA SER A 136 -12.80 1.87 12.94
C SER A 136 -12.35 2.26 14.35
N GLY A 137 -11.65 3.39 14.47
CA GLY A 137 -11.42 4.04 15.75
C GLY A 137 -12.72 4.57 16.33
#